data_AF-A0A7C9DBV0-F1
#
_entry.id   AF-A0A7C9DBV0-F1
#
_cell.length_a   1.000
_cell.length_b   1.000
_cell.length_c   1.000
_cell.angle_alpha   90.00
_cell.angle_beta   90.00
_cell.angle_gamma   90.00
#
_symmetry.space_group_name_H-M   'P 1'
#
loop_
_entity.id
_entity.type
_entity.pdbx_description
1 polymer ?
#
loop_
_entity_poly.entity_id
_entity_poly.type
_entity_poly.pdbx_seq_one_letter_code
_entity_poly.pdbx_strand_id
1 'polypeptide(L)'
;HVIVDPFMPVTEEIVDAVVANKPLVLSTWLEFVAANRICNEIPSCTSYVPTLTFDGASVTVADTRTRENCLRGYMFLLDSANMYKFGDRMRSLLEVAGAKVLSVEDFDSNSQDLGNAENDRLVLVIPAASANQFRLRDSLSKINEVNLISAVISGYLDPSSLISPSGMFFGSVYLDSIITQIICFENYIEVRICSFPPPSHVELWMKHL
;
A
#
# COMPACT_ATOMS: atom_id res chain seq x y z
N HIS A 1 2.79 24.57 11.51
CA HIS A 1 2.17 23.75 12.56
C HIS A 1 0.67 23.79 12.36
N VAL A 2 0.01 22.64 12.47
CA VAL A 2 -1.45 22.50 12.45
C VAL A 2 -1.84 21.95 13.82
N ILE A 3 -2.73 22.68 14.51
CA ILE A 3 -3.22 22.27 15.82
C ILE A 3 -4.34 21.26 15.62
N VAL A 4 -4.27 20.15 16.33
CA VAL A 4 -5.26 19.08 16.28
C VAL A 4 -5.64 18.60 17.67
N ASP A 5 -6.85 18.09 17.79
CA ASP A 5 -7.34 17.48 19.02
C ASP A 5 -6.89 16.01 19.10
N PRO A 6 -6.68 15.49 20.32
CA PRO A 6 -6.35 14.08 20.48
C PRO A 6 -7.51 13.20 19.98
N PHE A 7 -7.16 12.13 19.27
CA PHE A 7 -8.05 11.13 18.70
C PHE A 7 -9.04 11.65 17.64
N MET A 8 -8.84 12.87 17.12
CA MET A 8 -9.68 13.36 16.02
C MET A 8 -9.54 12.47 14.78
N PRO A 9 -10.61 12.32 13.98
CA PRO A 9 -10.55 11.52 12.76
C PRO A 9 -9.60 12.15 11.73
N VAL A 10 -8.94 11.31 10.93
CA VAL A 10 -8.17 11.78 9.77
C VAL A 10 -9.14 12.29 8.70
N THR A 11 -9.12 13.59 8.48
CA THR A 11 -9.90 14.30 7.46
C THR A 11 -9.03 14.72 6.28
N GLU A 12 -9.66 15.28 5.25
CA GLU A 12 -8.94 15.82 4.09
C GLU A 12 -7.94 16.92 4.49
N GLU A 13 -8.31 17.78 5.45
CA GLU A 13 -7.45 18.87 5.92
C GLU A 13 -6.20 18.35 6.62
N ILE A 14 -6.31 17.20 7.30
CA ILE A 14 -5.15 16.52 7.90
C ILE A 14 -4.24 15.96 6.81
N VAL A 15 -4.81 15.33 5.79
CA VAL A 15 -4.05 14.83 4.64
C VAL A 15 -3.35 15.98 3.93
N ASP A 16 -4.04 17.09 3.66
CA ASP A 16 -3.47 18.29 3.05
C ASP A 16 -2.33 18.89 3.92
N ALA A 17 -2.47 18.83 5.24
CA ALA A 17 -1.40 19.23 6.15
C ALA A 17 -0.17 18.30 6.08
N VAL A 18 -0.38 16.98 5.96
CA VAL A 18 0.70 16.00 5.78
C VAL A 18 1.40 16.21 4.44
N VAL A 19 0.64 16.39 3.35
CA VAL A 19 1.16 16.69 2.01
C VAL A 19 1.96 17.99 1.99
N ALA A 20 1.50 19.02 2.69
CA ALA A 20 2.24 20.26 2.85
C ALA A 20 3.43 20.18 3.82
N ASN A 21 3.80 18.98 4.27
CA ASN A 21 4.85 18.68 5.24
C ASN A 21 4.74 19.54 6.52
N LYS A 22 3.50 19.80 6.98
CA LYS A 22 3.26 20.58 8.20
C LYS A 22 3.35 19.67 9.42
N PRO A 23 4.00 20.12 10.52
CA PRO A 23 3.92 19.44 11.80
C PRO A 23 2.49 19.51 12.34
N LEU A 24 1.95 18.36 12.77
CA LEU A 24 0.68 18.24 13.47
C LEU A 24 0.98 18.19 14.97
N VAL A 25 0.33 19.03 15.77
CA VAL A 25 0.64 19.20 17.19
C VAL A 25 -0.62 19.39 18.03
N LEU A 26 -0.59 18.96 19.28
CA LEU A 26 -1.71 19.13 20.21
C LEU A 26 -1.90 20.59 20.65
N SER A 27 -3.13 20.96 21.00
CA SER A 27 -3.48 22.29 21.53
C SER A 27 -2.72 22.66 22.81
N THR A 28 -2.32 21.67 23.61
CA THR A 28 -1.48 21.86 24.81
C THR A 28 -0.10 22.44 24.50
N TRP A 29 0.42 22.28 23.27
CA TRP A 29 1.63 22.98 22.83
C TRP A 29 1.38 24.48 22.69
N LEU A 30 0.23 24.85 22.11
CA LEU A 30 -0.15 26.26 21.96
C LEU A 30 -0.34 26.93 23.32
N GLU A 31 -0.95 26.22 24.28
CA GLU A 31 -1.06 26.69 25.67
C GLU A 31 0.32 26.92 26.31
N PHE A 32 1.25 25.99 26.11
CA PHE A 32 2.63 26.13 26.58
C PHE A 32 3.35 27.33 25.96
N VAL A 33 3.19 27.55 24.65
CA VAL A 33 3.73 28.73 23.94
C VAL A 33 3.11 30.01 24.51
N ALA A 34 1.79 30.04 24.71
CA ALA A 34 1.09 31.22 25.21
C ALA A 34 1.44 31.56 26.68
N ALA A 35 1.67 30.54 27.51
CA ALA A 35 2.11 30.71 28.90
C ALA A 35 3.53 31.30 28.97
N ASN A 36 4.40 30.91 28.04
CA ASN A 36 5.78 31.40 27.96
C ASN A 36 5.85 32.68 27.12
N ARG A 37 5.42 33.80 27.73
CA ARG A 37 5.34 35.13 27.08
C ARG A 37 6.66 35.72 26.56
N ILE A 38 7.80 35.08 26.84
CA ILE A 38 9.14 35.57 26.47
C ILE A 38 9.92 34.40 25.86
N CYS A 39 9.71 34.16 24.57
CA CYS A 39 10.51 33.23 23.80
C CYS A 39 11.03 33.95 22.54
N ASN A 40 12.35 34.05 22.42
CA ASN A 40 12.99 34.53 21.18
C ASN A 40 12.98 33.45 20.07
N GLU A 41 12.59 32.22 20.42
CA GLU A 41 12.58 31.04 19.55
C GLU A 41 11.30 30.23 19.76
N ILE A 42 10.81 29.56 18.71
CA ILE A 42 9.62 28.70 18.81
C ILE A 42 9.99 27.44 19.61
N PRO A 43 9.27 27.10 20.70
CA PRO A 43 9.59 25.93 21.50
C PRO A 43 9.35 24.63 20.74
N SER A 44 10.12 23.59 21.08
CA SER A 44 9.95 22.25 20.50
C SER A 44 8.54 21.71 20.74
N CYS A 45 7.99 21.03 19.73
CA CYS A 45 6.70 20.36 19.80
C CYS A 45 6.79 18.83 19.89
N THR A 46 8.00 18.26 20.05
CA THR A 46 8.23 16.80 20.04
C THR A 46 7.48 16.03 21.12
N SER A 47 7.16 16.67 22.24
CA SER A 47 6.37 16.07 23.33
C SER A 47 4.86 16.24 23.17
N TYR A 48 4.41 16.91 22.10
CA TYR A 48 3.02 17.29 21.85
C TYR A 48 2.49 16.63 20.57
N VAL A 49 2.97 15.42 20.30
CA VAL A 49 2.61 14.63 19.13
C VAL A 49 1.20 14.08 19.30
N PRO A 50 0.30 14.32 18.34
CA PRO A 50 -1.06 13.84 18.42
C PRO A 50 -1.17 12.36 18.01
N THR A 51 -2.20 11.70 18.54
CA THR A 51 -2.70 10.42 18.01
C THR A 51 -4.04 10.68 17.36
N LEU A 52 -4.22 10.24 16.12
CA LEU A 52 -5.44 10.43 15.33
C LEU A 52 -6.22 9.11 15.24
N THR A 53 -7.47 9.17 14.80
CA THR A 53 -8.26 7.99 14.49
C THR A 53 -8.46 7.85 12.98
N PHE A 54 -8.17 6.68 12.43
CA PHE A 54 -8.39 6.40 11.01
C PHE A 54 -8.99 5.02 10.84
N ASP A 55 -10.19 4.98 10.27
CA ASP A 55 -10.98 3.76 10.07
C ASP A 55 -11.12 2.89 11.33
N GLY A 56 -11.27 3.55 12.49
CA GLY A 56 -11.39 2.90 13.80
C GLY A 56 -10.06 2.55 14.48
N ALA A 57 -8.93 2.60 13.76
CA ALA A 57 -7.60 2.41 14.33
C ALA A 57 -7.02 3.73 14.87
N SER A 58 -6.22 3.65 15.93
CA SER A 58 -5.43 4.78 16.42
C SER A 58 -4.08 4.84 15.71
N VAL A 59 -3.71 6.02 15.23
CA VAL A 59 -2.44 6.26 14.51
C VAL A 59 -1.72 7.42 15.17
N THR A 60 -0.58 7.15 15.81
CA THR A 60 0.30 8.19 16.33
C THR A 60 1.02 8.87 15.18
N VAL A 61 0.97 10.19 15.13
CA VAL A 61 1.56 10.97 14.04
C VAL A 61 3.08 11.03 14.21
N ALA A 62 3.84 10.73 13.17
CA ALA A 62 5.28 10.95 13.20
C ALA A 62 5.64 12.41 12.92
N ASP A 63 6.83 12.82 13.34
CA ASP A 63 7.38 14.11 12.95
C ASP A 63 7.57 14.18 11.42
N THR A 64 7.71 15.40 10.90
CA THR A 64 7.84 15.66 9.46
C THR A 64 9.02 14.91 8.83
N ARG A 65 10.14 14.78 9.54
CA ARG A 65 11.35 14.15 9.01
C ARG A 65 11.23 12.63 8.96
N THR A 66 10.56 12.01 9.93
CA THR A 66 10.32 10.56 9.92
C THR A 66 9.31 10.16 8.85
N ARG A 67 8.31 11.01 8.56
CA ARG A 67 7.37 10.79 7.45
C ARG A 67 8.02 10.98 6.08
N GLU A 68 8.98 11.90 6.00
CA GLU A 68 9.76 12.10 4.79
C GLU A 68 10.52 10.81 4.44
N ASN A 69 10.31 10.30 3.23
CA ASN A 69 10.96 9.08 2.74
C ASN A 69 10.62 7.77 3.48
N CYS A 70 9.57 7.72 4.30
CA CYS A 70 9.19 6.47 4.97
C CYS A 70 8.77 5.35 3.99
N LEU A 71 8.39 5.73 2.76
CA LEU A 71 8.03 4.82 1.68
C LEU A 71 9.11 4.71 0.59
N ARG A 72 10.33 5.17 0.87
CA ARG A 72 11.45 5.07 -0.08
C ARG A 72 11.73 3.60 -0.42
N GLY A 73 11.97 3.33 -1.70
CA GLY A 73 12.20 1.97 -2.21
C GLY A 73 10.92 1.21 -2.57
N TYR A 74 9.75 1.87 -2.49
CA TYR A 74 8.48 1.34 -2.95
C TYR A 74 7.98 2.12 -4.16
N MET A 75 7.36 1.37 -5.07
CA MET A 75 6.60 1.90 -6.19
C MET A 75 5.15 1.46 -6.03
N PHE A 76 4.24 2.39 -5.83
CA PHE A 76 2.82 2.08 -5.65
C PHE A 76 2.04 2.23 -6.95
N LEU A 77 1.23 1.22 -7.25
CA LEU A 77 0.30 1.23 -8.35
C LEU A 77 -1.08 1.64 -7.86
N LEU A 78 -1.57 2.78 -8.36
CA LEU A 78 -2.89 3.32 -8.05
C LEU A 78 -3.85 3.13 -9.22
N ASP A 79 -5.09 2.81 -8.91
CA ASP A 79 -6.21 2.86 -9.85
C ASP A 79 -6.68 4.33 -10.02
N SER A 80 -7.79 4.52 -10.73
CA SER A 80 -8.50 5.79 -10.85
C SER A 80 -8.78 6.44 -9.49
N ALA A 81 -8.55 7.76 -9.42
CA ALA A 81 -8.54 8.50 -8.16
C ALA A 81 -9.87 8.40 -7.38
N ASN A 82 -11.00 8.33 -8.08
CA ASN A 82 -12.34 8.19 -7.51
C ASN A 82 -12.56 6.88 -6.71
N MET A 83 -11.66 5.91 -6.81
CA MET A 83 -11.72 4.68 -6.02
C MET A 83 -11.24 4.87 -4.57
N TYR A 84 -10.39 5.86 -4.32
CA TYR A 84 -9.73 6.08 -3.04
C TYR A 84 -10.48 7.07 -2.16
N LYS A 85 -10.45 6.86 -0.85
CA LYS A 85 -11.12 7.73 0.14
C LYS A 85 -10.75 9.21 0.02
N PHE A 86 -9.51 9.51 -0.34
CA PHE A 86 -8.99 10.88 -0.46
C PHE A 86 -8.73 11.32 -1.90
N GLY A 87 -9.22 10.58 -2.89
CA GLY A 87 -9.10 10.96 -4.29
C GLY A 87 -7.64 11.12 -4.75
N ASP A 88 -7.39 12.19 -5.52
CA ASP A 88 -6.07 12.55 -6.05
C ASP A 88 -5.02 12.80 -4.96
N ARG A 89 -5.45 13.15 -3.74
CA ARG A 89 -4.53 13.37 -2.62
C ARG A 89 -3.78 12.12 -2.24
N MET A 90 -4.29 10.93 -2.55
CA MET A 90 -3.58 9.67 -2.32
C MET A 90 -2.23 9.67 -3.03
N ARG A 91 -2.18 10.08 -4.30
CA ARG A 91 -0.92 10.17 -5.05
C ARG A 91 0.04 11.13 -4.37
N SER A 92 -0.40 12.36 -4.11
CA SER A 92 0.41 13.39 -3.47
C SER A 92 0.95 12.93 -2.10
N LEU A 93 0.14 12.22 -1.33
CA LEU A 93 0.51 11.70 -0.02
C LEU A 93 1.66 10.68 -0.10
N LEU A 94 1.64 9.80 -1.10
CA LEU A 94 2.69 8.80 -1.30
C LEU A 94 3.99 9.43 -1.83
N GLU A 95 3.87 10.41 -2.72
CA GLU A 95 5.02 11.13 -3.28
C GLU A 95 5.78 11.91 -2.19
N VAL A 96 5.07 12.62 -1.29
CA VAL A 96 5.74 13.33 -0.17
C VAL A 96 6.37 12.38 0.85
N ALA A 97 5.86 11.15 0.94
CA ALA A 97 6.45 10.09 1.74
C ALA A 97 7.64 9.38 1.04
N GLY A 98 8.04 9.88 -0.14
CA GLY A 98 9.20 9.42 -0.90
C GLY A 98 8.96 8.17 -1.74
N ALA A 99 7.71 7.79 -1.99
CA ALA A 99 7.38 6.69 -2.88
C ALA A 99 7.33 7.16 -4.34
N LYS A 100 7.58 6.22 -5.26
CA LYS A 100 7.18 6.41 -6.68
C LYS A 100 5.73 5.96 -6.84
N VAL A 101 4.97 6.66 -7.69
CA VAL A 101 3.56 6.34 -7.93
C VAL A 101 3.32 6.19 -9.43
N LEU A 102 2.64 5.11 -9.81
CA LEU A 102 2.19 4.85 -11.18
C LEU A 102 0.68 4.63 -11.20
N SER A 103 0.03 4.95 -12.32
CA SER A 103 -1.35 4.51 -12.55
C SER A 103 -1.36 3.11 -13.16
N VAL A 104 -2.46 2.36 -12.94
CA VAL A 104 -2.67 1.05 -13.60
C VAL A 104 -2.64 1.16 -15.12
N GLU A 105 -3.21 2.24 -15.66
CA GLU A 105 -3.28 2.52 -17.11
C GLU A 105 -1.88 2.74 -17.71
N ASP A 106 -1.03 3.50 -17.03
CA ASP A 106 0.35 3.75 -17.43
C ASP A 106 1.21 2.48 -17.33
N PHE A 107 0.93 1.63 -16.34
CA PHE A 107 1.65 0.38 -16.13
C PHE A 107 1.38 -0.64 -17.25
N ASP A 108 0.11 -0.83 -17.63
CA ASP A 108 -0.26 -1.76 -18.70
C ASP A 108 0.28 -1.33 -20.06
N SER A 109 0.35 -0.03 -20.29
CA SER A 109 0.87 0.55 -21.53
C SER A 109 2.39 0.39 -21.67
N ASN A 110 3.13 0.27 -20.56
CA ASN A 110 4.60 0.34 -20.52
C ASN A 110 5.28 -0.98 -20.09
N SER A 111 4.66 -2.13 -20.33
CA SER A 111 5.15 -3.46 -19.89
C SER A 111 6.58 -3.85 -20.33
N GLN A 112 7.21 -3.10 -21.24
CA GLN A 112 8.60 -3.32 -21.67
C GLN A 112 9.64 -2.45 -20.94
N ASP A 113 9.25 -1.39 -20.23
CA ASP A 113 10.18 -0.36 -19.72
C ASP A 113 10.39 -0.38 -18.19
N LEU A 114 9.68 -1.26 -17.48
CA LEU A 114 9.82 -1.42 -16.03
C LEU A 114 11.16 -2.05 -15.59
N GLY A 115 11.96 -2.56 -16.53
CA GLY A 115 13.28 -3.14 -16.27
C GLY A 115 14.34 -2.14 -15.78
N ASN A 116 14.03 -0.83 -15.79
CA ASN A 116 14.96 0.24 -15.38
C ASN A 116 14.55 0.92 -14.05
N ALA A 117 13.46 0.48 -13.41
CA ALA A 117 13.14 0.94 -12.06
C ALA A 117 14.11 0.26 -11.09
N GLU A 118 15.14 0.98 -10.65
CA GLU A 118 16.10 0.57 -9.62
C GLU A 118 15.44 -0.16 -8.45
N ASN A 119 15.35 -1.51 -8.47
CA ASN A 119 14.97 -2.38 -7.35
C ASN A 119 13.76 -1.97 -6.47
N ASP A 120 12.90 -1.07 -6.93
CA ASP A 120 11.77 -0.59 -6.14
C ASP A 120 10.72 -1.70 -6.05
N ARG A 121 10.22 -1.95 -4.84
CA ARG A 121 9.19 -2.96 -4.60
C ARG A 121 7.86 -2.44 -5.16
N LEU A 122 7.41 -3.03 -6.25
CA LEU A 122 6.12 -2.73 -6.85
C LEU A 122 4.99 -3.30 -5.97
N VAL A 123 4.07 -2.43 -5.53
CA VAL A 123 2.95 -2.77 -4.66
C VAL A 123 1.65 -2.17 -5.20
N LEU A 124 0.61 -3.00 -5.34
CA LEU A 124 -0.73 -2.56 -5.74
C LEU A 124 -1.53 -2.07 -4.52
N VAL A 125 -2.14 -0.88 -4.63
CA VAL A 125 -2.97 -0.33 -3.55
C VAL A 125 -4.43 -0.69 -3.76
N ILE A 126 -5.00 -1.44 -2.82
CA ILE A 126 -6.41 -1.84 -2.78
C ILE A 126 -7.21 -0.74 -2.05
N PRO A 127 -8.15 -0.06 -2.72
CA PRO A 127 -9.09 0.85 -2.07
C PRO A 127 -10.04 0.08 -1.12
N ALA A 128 -10.43 0.67 0.01
CA ALA A 128 -11.21 -0.02 1.04
C ALA A 128 -12.60 -0.43 0.52
N ALA A 129 -13.16 0.32 -0.42
CA ALA A 129 -14.47 0.05 -1.01
C ALA A 129 -14.47 -1.05 -2.10
N SER A 130 -13.32 -1.53 -2.57
CA SER A 130 -13.22 -2.36 -3.80
C SER A 130 -12.32 -3.61 -3.66
N ALA A 131 -12.39 -4.31 -2.53
CA ALA A 131 -11.58 -5.53 -2.31
C ALA A 131 -11.77 -6.64 -3.38
N ASN A 132 -12.91 -6.66 -4.08
CA ASN A 132 -13.29 -7.78 -4.96
C ASN A 132 -12.88 -7.63 -6.44
N GLN A 133 -12.38 -6.47 -6.89
CA GLN A 133 -12.08 -6.25 -8.32
C GLN A 133 -10.61 -6.51 -8.70
N PHE A 134 -9.70 -6.74 -7.74
CA PHE A 134 -8.25 -6.87 -7.99
C PHE A 134 -7.77 -8.31 -8.22
N ARG A 135 -8.56 -9.12 -8.91
CA ARG A 135 -8.19 -10.51 -9.30
C ARG A 135 -7.21 -10.58 -10.48
N LEU A 136 -6.96 -9.47 -11.17
CA LEU A 136 -6.15 -9.46 -12.40
C LEU A 136 -4.64 -9.34 -12.15
N ARG A 137 -4.19 -9.14 -10.90
CA ARG A 137 -2.75 -8.99 -10.57
C ARG A 137 -2.34 -9.74 -9.31
N ASP A 138 -2.60 -11.04 -9.30
CA ASP A 138 -2.22 -11.92 -8.20
C ASP A 138 -0.71 -12.11 -8.07
N SER A 139 0.06 -11.76 -9.12
CA SER A 139 1.52 -11.74 -9.10
C SER A 139 2.14 -10.53 -8.39
N LEU A 140 1.34 -9.53 -8.00
CA LEU A 140 1.83 -8.35 -7.30
C LEU A 140 1.56 -8.41 -5.80
N SER A 141 2.49 -7.87 -5.02
CA SER A 141 2.23 -7.56 -3.61
C SER A 141 1.12 -6.52 -3.53
N LYS A 142 0.22 -6.66 -2.57
CA LYS A 142 -0.92 -5.75 -2.40
C LYS A 142 -0.89 -5.10 -1.01
N ILE A 143 -1.46 -3.91 -0.89
CA ILE A 143 -1.66 -3.24 0.40
C ILE A 143 -3.03 -2.58 0.45
N ASN A 144 -3.67 -2.61 1.61
CA ASN A 144 -4.92 -1.89 1.83
C ASN A 144 -4.66 -0.37 1.97
N GLU A 145 -5.51 0.47 1.38
CA GLU A 145 -5.40 1.93 1.48
C GLU A 145 -5.31 2.43 2.93
N VAL A 146 -6.03 1.79 3.84
CA VAL A 146 -6.10 2.17 5.26
C VAL A 146 -4.75 1.99 5.92
N ASN A 147 -4.12 0.83 5.70
CA ASN A 147 -2.79 0.53 6.23
C ASN A 147 -1.74 1.45 5.63
N LEU A 148 -1.85 1.75 4.32
CA LEU A 148 -0.91 2.61 3.63
C LEU A 148 -0.97 4.06 4.12
N ILE A 149 -2.16 4.65 4.26
CA ILE A 149 -2.32 6.01 4.79
C ILE A 149 -1.87 6.06 6.26
N SER A 150 -2.19 5.03 7.04
CA SER A 150 -1.72 4.92 8.44
C SER A 150 -0.20 4.91 8.51
N ALA A 151 0.47 4.18 7.60
CA ALA A 151 1.93 4.13 7.50
C ALA A 151 2.55 5.49 7.13
N VAL A 152 1.93 6.26 6.23
CA VAL A 152 2.41 7.61 5.92
C VAL A 152 2.27 8.55 7.12
N ILE A 153 1.15 8.47 7.84
CA ILE A 153 0.91 9.31 9.02
C ILE A 153 1.85 8.94 10.16
N SER A 154 2.07 7.64 10.41
CA SER A 154 2.97 7.14 11.45
C SER A 154 4.44 7.19 11.05
N GLY A 155 4.75 7.51 9.79
CA GLY A 155 6.12 7.52 9.25
C GLY A 155 6.78 6.14 9.19
N TYR A 156 6.00 5.06 9.23
CA TYR A 156 6.51 3.70 9.19
C TYR A 156 5.56 2.75 8.48
N LEU A 157 6.05 2.09 7.44
CA LEU A 157 5.35 0.99 6.78
C LEU A 157 5.81 -0.34 7.36
N ASP A 158 4.91 -1.05 8.04
CA ASP A 158 5.15 -2.43 8.47
C ASP A 158 5.10 -3.38 7.27
N PRO A 159 6.21 -4.06 6.91
CA PRO A 159 6.22 -5.01 5.82
C PRO A 159 5.21 -6.16 5.97
N SER A 160 4.80 -6.48 7.21
CA SER A 160 3.78 -7.52 7.47
C SER A 160 2.38 -7.12 7.00
N SER A 161 2.13 -5.82 6.79
CA SER A 161 0.87 -5.30 6.24
C SER A 161 0.73 -5.53 4.73
N LEU A 162 1.81 -5.94 4.06
CA LEU A 162 1.82 -6.29 2.65
C LEU A 162 1.26 -7.69 2.47
N ILE A 163 0.21 -7.78 1.66
CA ILE A 163 -0.33 -9.05 1.17
C ILE A 163 0.63 -9.53 0.10
N SER A 164 1.28 -10.67 0.36
CA SER A 164 2.19 -11.27 -0.62
C SER A 164 1.42 -11.68 -1.88
N PRO A 165 2.06 -11.62 -3.05
CA PRO A 165 1.45 -12.14 -4.26
C PRO A 165 1.07 -13.61 -4.06
N SER A 166 -0.09 -14.01 -4.57
CA SER A 166 -0.51 -15.40 -4.56
C SER A 166 0.47 -16.16 -5.44
N GLY A 167 1.36 -16.91 -4.79
CA GLY A 167 2.37 -17.71 -5.47
C GLY A 167 1.69 -18.77 -6.32
N MET A 168 1.61 -18.53 -7.63
CA MET A 168 1.32 -19.58 -8.59
C MET A 168 2.52 -20.54 -8.59
N PHE A 169 2.45 -21.59 -7.77
CA PHE A 169 3.45 -22.65 -7.77
C PHE A 169 3.25 -23.50 -9.02
N PHE A 170 4.07 -23.26 -10.05
CA PHE A 170 4.21 -24.19 -11.16
C PHE A 170 5.12 -25.34 -10.73
N GLY A 171 4.52 -26.46 -10.33
CA GLY A 171 5.22 -27.75 -10.23
C GLY A 171 5.07 -28.49 -11.55
N SER A 172 6.16 -28.65 -12.31
CA SER A 172 6.21 -29.64 -13.39
C SER A 172 7.01 -30.85 -12.90
N VAL A 173 6.38 -32.02 -12.92
CA VAL A 173 7.08 -33.29 -12.69
C VAL A 173 7.24 -33.96 -14.05
N TYR A 174 8.49 -34.18 -14.45
CA TYR A 174 8.82 -34.93 -15.66
C TYR A 174 8.96 -36.41 -15.30
N LEU A 175 8.08 -37.25 -15.86
CA LEU A 175 8.33 -38.68 -16.04
C LEU A 175 8.37 -38.97 -17.53
N ASP A 176 9.26 -39.86 -17.96
CA ASP A 176 9.82 -40.11 -19.31
C ASP A 176 8.87 -40.21 -20.54
N SER A 177 7.58 -39.91 -20.43
CA SER A 177 6.66 -39.78 -21.58
C SER A 177 5.37 -38.99 -21.30
N ILE A 178 5.23 -38.37 -20.11
CA ILE A 178 4.01 -37.64 -19.72
C ILE A 178 4.42 -36.34 -18.99
N ILE A 179 3.94 -35.20 -19.49
CA ILE A 179 4.07 -33.92 -18.79
C ILE A 179 2.78 -33.72 -17.99
N THR A 180 2.87 -33.80 -16.67
CA THR A 180 1.76 -33.40 -15.79
C THR A 180 2.00 -31.97 -15.31
N GLN A 181 1.15 -31.05 -15.73
CA GLN A 181 1.10 -29.69 -15.21
C GLN A 181 0.08 -29.65 -14.08
N ILE A 182 0.54 -29.44 -12.85
CA ILE A 182 -0.32 -29.29 -11.69
C ILE A 182 -0.41 -27.80 -11.37
N ILE A 183 -1.63 -27.26 -11.40
CA ILE A 183 -1.94 -25.89 -11.04
C ILE A 183 -2.73 -25.93 -9.74
N CYS A 184 -2.11 -25.48 -8.65
CA CYS A 184 -2.75 -25.41 -7.34
C CYS A 184 -3.35 -24.03 -7.12
N PHE A 185 -4.65 -23.98 -6.82
CA PHE A 185 -5.35 -22.79 -6.32
C PHE A 185 -5.71 -22.99 -4.85
N GLU A 186 -5.98 -21.90 -4.11
CA GLU A 186 -6.36 -21.97 -2.69
C GLU A 186 -7.59 -22.86 -2.42
N ASN A 187 -8.47 -23.04 -3.40
CA ASN A 187 -9.75 -23.74 -3.23
C ASN A 187 -9.95 -24.95 -4.17
N TYR A 188 -9.01 -25.24 -5.08
CA TYR A 188 -9.06 -26.43 -5.94
C TYR A 188 -7.70 -26.69 -6.60
N ILE A 189 -7.51 -27.90 -7.10
CA ILE A 189 -6.33 -28.29 -7.87
C ILE A 189 -6.78 -28.59 -9.29
N GLU A 190 -6.19 -27.92 -10.27
CA GLU A 190 -6.33 -28.26 -11.69
C GLU A 190 -5.12 -29.08 -12.14
N VAL A 191 -5.35 -30.30 -12.61
CA VAL A 191 -4.30 -31.17 -13.16
C VAL A 191 -4.50 -31.27 -14.66
N ARG A 192 -3.53 -30.80 -15.44
CA ARG A 192 -3.51 -30.92 -16.89
C ARG A 192 -2.43 -31.93 -17.30
N ILE A 193 -2.86 -33.02 -17.93
CA ILE A 193 -1.96 -34.08 -18.40
C ILE A 193 -1.77 -33.89 -19.91
N CYS A 194 -0.53 -33.61 -20.32
CA CYS A 194 -0.14 -33.53 -21.72
C CYS A 194 0.72 -34.77 -22.04
N SER A 195 0.18 -35.71 -22.81
CA SER A 195 0.92 -36.83 -23.38
C SER A 195 1.33 -36.54 -24.82
N PHE A 196 2.53 -36.99 -25.21
CA PHE A 196 3.02 -36.96 -26.58
C PHE A 196 3.17 -38.40 -27.10
N PRO A 197 2.59 -38.77 -28.27
CA PRO A 197 1.77 -37.95 -29.17
C PRO A 197 0.33 -37.73 -28.61
N PRO A 198 -0.37 -36.66 -29.03
CA PRO A 198 -1.63 -36.26 -28.42
C PRO A 198 -2.72 -37.33 -28.60
N PRO A 199 -3.38 -37.80 -27.53
CA PRO A 199 -4.62 -38.56 -27.65
C PRO A 199 -5.74 -37.61 -28.08
N SER A 200 -6.69 -38.12 -28.86
CA SER A 200 -7.86 -37.41 -29.40
C SER A 200 -8.86 -36.92 -28.33
N HIS A 201 -8.50 -36.96 -27.05
CA HIS A 201 -9.33 -36.54 -25.93
C HIS A 201 -8.43 -35.96 -24.82
N VAL A 202 -8.60 -34.67 -24.52
CA VAL A 202 -8.05 -34.03 -23.32
C VAL A 202 -9.10 -34.21 -22.22
N GLU A 203 -8.80 -35.00 -21.19
CA GLU A 203 -9.65 -35.12 -20.00
C GLU A 203 -9.26 -34.06 -18.97
N LEU A 204 -10.20 -33.16 -18.64
CA LEU A 204 -10.09 -32.22 -17.54
C LEU A 204 -10.73 -32.86 -16.30
N TRP A 205 -9.95 -33.07 -15.24
CA TRP A 205 -10.47 -33.53 -13.95
C TRP A 205 -10.45 -32.36 -12.96
N MET A 206 -11.62 -31.86 -12.57
CA MET A 206 -11.77 -30.93 -11.44
C MET A 206 -12.07 -31.74 -10.18
N LYS A 207 -11.24 -31.60 -9.14
CA LYS A 207 -11.57 -32.01 -7.77
C LYS A 207 -11.73 -30.76 -6.90
N HIS A 208 -12.90 -30.61 -6.31
CA HIS A 208 -13.13 -29.65 -5.23
C HIS A 208 -12.62 -30.25 -3.90
N LEU A 209 -11.94 -29.41 -3.11
CA LEU A 209 -11.55 -29.71 -1.73
C LEU A 209 -12.68 -29.29 -0.77
#